data_AF-A0A2X2C831-F1
#
_entry.id   AF-A0A2X2C831-F1
#
_cell.length_a   1.000
_cell.length_b   1.000
_cell.length_c   1.000
_cell.angle_alpha   90.00
_cell.angle_beta   90.00
_cell.angle_gamma   90.00
#
_symmetry.space_group_name_H-M   'P 1'
#
loop_
_entity.id
_entity.type
_entity.pdbx_description
1 polymer ?
#
loop_
_entity_poly.entity_id
_entity_poly.type
_entity_poly.pdbx_seq_one_letter_code
_entity_poly.pdbx_strand_id
1 'polypeptide(L)'
;MTQNSTQTKRPHAAINLPLTLISLDDWSLITATGADSEKYLQGQLTADIAALPTTEHTLAAHCEAKGKMWSTLRIFHQQAGFAYILRKNVAEKQLTELKKYAVFSKVTFTENTDAVLLGLAGQGAAQALAEFFPEIPRKANEVVNHQNSYLLQLPLPTERFLIVTDEETAKKLATTLPAENQ
;
A
#
# COMPACT_ATOMS: atom_id res chain seq x y z
N MET A 1 -14.79 18.29 -16.34
CA MET A 1 -13.96 17.68 -15.28
C MET A 1 -13.03 16.70 -15.97
N THR A 2 -11.81 17.14 -16.26
CA THR A 2 -10.86 16.39 -17.09
C THR A 2 -10.26 15.26 -16.26
N GLN A 3 -10.65 14.03 -16.57
CA GLN A 3 -9.99 12.83 -16.05
C GLN A 3 -8.58 12.79 -16.66
N ASN A 4 -7.55 13.05 -15.87
CA ASN A 4 -6.20 12.62 -16.21
C ASN A 4 -6.15 11.11 -15.97
N SER A 5 -6.71 10.34 -16.90
CA SER A 5 -6.57 8.89 -16.88
C SER A 5 -5.13 8.55 -17.24
N THR A 6 -4.43 7.89 -16.33
CA THR A 6 -3.14 7.25 -16.64
C THR A 6 -3.37 6.29 -17.79
N GLN A 7 -2.87 6.62 -18.98
CA GLN A 7 -3.07 5.78 -20.16
C GLN A 7 -2.30 4.46 -19.97
N THR A 8 -2.97 3.33 -20.18
CA THR A 8 -2.33 2.01 -20.08
C THR A 8 -1.23 1.89 -21.14
N LYS A 9 0.02 1.99 -20.71
CA LYS A 9 1.21 1.71 -21.53
C LYS A 9 1.63 0.25 -21.37
N ARG A 10 2.39 -0.30 -22.33
CA ARG A 10 2.96 -1.65 -22.21
C ARG A 10 3.96 -1.68 -21.04
N PRO A 11 3.93 -2.72 -20.19
CA PRO A 11 4.89 -2.84 -19.10
C PRO A 11 6.30 -3.10 -19.65
N HIS A 12 7.30 -2.50 -19.00
CA HIS A 12 8.72 -2.70 -19.29
C HIS A 12 9.40 -3.48 -18.18
N ALA A 13 10.52 -4.14 -18.49
CA ALA A 13 11.37 -4.74 -17.48
C ALA A 13 12.00 -3.67 -16.58
N ALA A 14 12.11 -3.96 -15.28
CA ALA A 14 12.58 -3.00 -14.28
C ALA A 14 13.96 -2.39 -14.59
N ILE A 15 14.85 -3.15 -15.24
CA ILE A 15 16.20 -2.70 -15.60
C ILE A 15 16.23 -1.51 -16.57
N ASN A 16 15.20 -1.39 -17.41
CA ASN A 16 15.07 -0.34 -18.42
C ASN A 16 13.84 0.54 -18.17
N LEU A 17 13.29 0.52 -16.95
CA LEU A 17 12.10 1.29 -16.65
C LEU A 17 12.49 2.78 -16.48
N PRO A 18 11.99 3.69 -17.34
CA PRO A 18 12.14 5.12 -17.11
C PRO A 18 11.39 5.53 -15.85
N LEU A 19 11.62 6.75 -15.37
CA LEU A 19 10.85 7.28 -14.24
C LEU A 19 9.36 7.20 -14.56
N THR A 20 8.64 6.36 -13.82
CA THR A 20 7.25 6.01 -14.12
C THR A 20 6.40 6.14 -12.86
N LEU A 21 5.39 7.01 -12.93
CA LEU A 21 4.30 7.05 -11.97
C LEU A 21 3.15 6.15 -12.47
N ILE A 22 2.66 5.27 -11.60
CA ILE A 22 1.72 4.20 -11.93
C ILE A 22 0.51 4.33 -11.03
N SER A 23 -0.69 4.39 -11.62
CA SER A 23 -1.93 4.23 -10.84
C SER A 23 -2.13 2.76 -10.49
N LEU A 24 -2.44 2.47 -9.23
CA LEU A 24 -2.65 1.10 -8.74
C LEU A 24 -4.14 0.79 -8.54
N ASP A 25 -4.98 1.13 -9.52
CA ASP A 25 -6.45 1.02 -9.46
C ASP A 25 -6.99 -0.40 -9.23
N ASP A 26 -6.18 -1.42 -9.55
CA ASP A 26 -6.45 -2.85 -9.30
C ASP A 26 -6.17 -3.29 -7.85
N TRP A 27 -5.80 -2.37 -6.97
CA TRP A 27 -5.53 -2.59 -5.56
C TRP A 27 -6.51 -1.81 -4.68
N SER A 28 -6.75 -2.31 -3.48
CA SER A 28 -7.57 -1.66 -2.46
C SER A 28 -6.74 -1.46 -1.20
N LEU A 29 -7.06 -0.40 -0.46
CA LEU A 29 -6.54 -0.14 0.88
C LEU A 29 -7.62 -0.45 1.92
N ILE A 30 -7.30 -1.29 2.89
CA ILE A 30 -8.15 -1.55 4.05
C ILE A 30 -7.49 -0.99 5.30
N THR A 31 -8.26 -0.33 6.15
CA THR A 31 -7.84 0.08 7.49
C THR A 31 -8.48 -0.81 8.55
N ALA A 32 -7.70 -1.19 9.57
CA ALA A 32 -8.11 -1.97 10.73
C ALA A 32 -7.85 -1.18 12.01
N THR A 33 -8.89 -0.63 12.63
CA THR A 33 -8.80 0.27 13.80
C THR A 33 -9.57 -0.26 15.00
N GLY A 34 -9.10 0.07 16.20
CA GLY A 34 -9.73 -0.36 17.46
C GLY A 34 -8.74 -1.03 18.41
N ALA A 35 -9.14 -1.15 19.68
CA ALA A 35 -8.26 -1.60 20.75
C ALA A 35 -7.76 -3.04 20.58
N ASP A 36 -8.48 -3.88 19.83
CA ASP A 36 -8.11 -5.28 19.60
C ASP A 36 -7.47 -5.51 18.22
N SER A 37 -7.19 -4.47 17.42
CA SER A 37 -6.70 -4.63 16.05
C SER A 37 -5.44 -5.51 15.93
N GLU A 38 -4.42 -5.25 16.77
CA GLU A 38 -3.17 -6.02 16.75
C GLU A 38 -3.40 -7.48 17.12
N LYS A 39 -4.02 -7.72 18.28
CA LYS A 39 -4.32 -9.07 18.78
C LYS A 39 -5.17 -9.86 17.79
N TYR A 40 -6.15 -9.21 17.17
CA TYR A 40 -7.01 -9.83 16.19
C TYR A 40 -6.22 -10.21 14.94
N LEU A 41 -5.47 -9.28 14.35
CA LEU A 41 -4.68 -9.52 13.15
C LEU A 41 -3.57 -10.55 13.36
N GLN A 42 -2.93 -10.58 14.53
CA GLN A 42 -1.96 -11.60 14.92
C GLN A 42 -2.52 -13.02 14.78
N GLY A 43 -3.80 -13.21 15.09
CA GLY A 43 -4.47 -14.52 15.00
C GLY A 43 -5.01 -14.87 13.62
N GLN A 44 -5.03 -13.92 12.67
CA GLN A 44 -5.62 -14.11 11.33
C GLN A 44 -4.56 -14.13 10.22
N LEU A 45 -3.42 -13.48 10.43
CA LEU A 45 -2.38 -13.32 9.43
C LEU A 45 -1.18 -14.22 9.72
N THR A 46 -0.44 -14.60 8.68
CA THR A 46 0.76 -15.43 8.83
C THR A 46 1.99 -14.66 9.32
N ALA A 47 1.95 -13.33 9.31
CA ALA A 47 3.05 -12.49 9.77
C ALA A 47 2.91 -12.21 11.27
N ASP A 48 4.05 -12.02 11.94
CA ASP A 48 4.07 -11.58 13.34
C ASP A 48 3.78 -10.07 13.41
N ILE A 49 2.50 -9.72 13.60
CA ILE A 49 1.98 -8.36 13.63
C ILE A 49 2.43 -7.63 14.90
N ALA A 50 2.48 -8.33 16.03
CA ALA A 50 2.96 -7.77 17.31
C ALA A 50 4.46 -7.39 17.23
N ALA A 51 5.23 -8.06 16.38
CA ALA A 51 6.64 -7.74 16.15
C ALA A 51 6.89 -6.78 14.97
N LEU A 52 5.86 -6.36 14.23
CA LEU A 52 6.00 -5.46 13.07
C LEU A 52 6.40 -4.05 13.54
N PRO A 53 7.59 -3.53 13.16
CA PRO A 53 7.98 -2.18 13.52
C PRO A 53 7.03 -1.13 12.94
N THR A 54 6.84 -0.02 13.65
CA THR A 54 5.99 1.10 13.20
C THR A 54 6.51 1.78 11.93
N THR A 55 7.78 1.59 11.61
CA THR A 55 8.48 2.15 10.44
C THR A 55 8.69 1.12 9.34
N GLU A 56 8.01 -0.03 9.38
CA GLU A 56 8.16 -1.09 8.39
C GLU A 56 6.80 -1.60 7.89
N HIS A 57 6.84 -2.20 6.71
CA HIS A 57 5.74 -2.98 6.16
C HIS A 57 6.18 -4.41 5.90
N THR A 58 5.22 -5.33 5.92
CA THR A 58 5.51 -6.73 5.60
C THR A 58 4.43 -7.32 4.70
N LEU A 59 4.79 -8.41 4.00
CA LEU A 59 3.84 -9.18 3.22
C LEU A 59 3.33 -10.34 4.08
N ALA A 60 2.02 -10.43 4.24
CA ALA A 60 1.35 -11.48 4.99
C ALA A 60 0.35 -12.23 4.09
N ALA A 61 -0.01 -13.44 4.50
CA ALA A 61 -1.16 -14.15 3.95
C ALA A 61 -2.30 -14.19 4.98
N HIS A 62 -3.53 -14.12 4.49
CA HIS A 62 -4.73 -14.49 5.25
C HIS A 62 -5.21 -15.85 4.74
N CYS A 63 -5.33 -16.82 5.65
CA CYS A 63 -5.64 -18.20 5.31
C CYS A 63 -6.92 -18.68 5.99
N GLU A 64 -7.60 -19.65 5.39
CA GLU A 64 -8.62 -20.43 6.09
C GLU A 64 -7.98 -21.42 7.08
N ALA A 65 -8.81 -22.04 7.93
CA ALA A 65 -8.37 -23.00 8.95
C ALA A 65 -7.60 -24.23 8.38
N LYS A 66 -7.82 -24.58 7.11
CA LYS A 66 -7.09 -25.65 6.41
C LYS A 66 -5.81 -25.17 5.70
N GLY A 67 -5.43 -23.91 5.90
CA GLY A 67 -4.22 -23.31 5.32
C GLY A 67 -4.35 -22.86 3.86
N LYS A 68 -5.54 -22.91 3.24
CA LYS A 68 -5.73 -22.31 1.90
C LYS A 68 -5.76 -20.79 2.02
N MET A 69 -5.03 -20.13 1.14
CA MET A 69 -4.90 -18.68 1.16
C MET A 69 -6.14 -18.00 0.55
N TRP A 70 -6.73 -17.06 1.29
CA TRP A 70 -7.73 -16.14 0.79
C TRP A 70 -7.09 -15.03 -0.04
N SER A 71 -6.02 -14.44 0.49
CA SER A 71 -5.24 -13.41 -0.18
C SER A 71 -3.84 -13.28 0.42
N THR A 72 -2.96 -12.62 -0.33
CA THR A 72 -1.81 -11.91 0.24
C THR A 72 -2.17 -10.45 0.45
N LEU A 73 -1.53 -9.82 1.42
CA LEU A 73 -1.69 -8.40 1.71
C LEU A 73 -0.38 -7.82 2.24
N ARG A 74 -0.12 -6.56 1.90
CA ARG A 74 1.01 -5.80 2.45
C ARG A 74 0.49 -4.93 3.58
N ILE A 75 0.94 -5.18 4.80
CA ILE A 75 0.45 -4.54 6.02
C ILE A 75 1.52 -3.64 6.65
N PHE A 76 1.08 -2.52 7.21
CA PHE A 76 1.88 -1.54 7.93
C PHE A 76 1.04 -0.83 8.99
N HIS A 77 1.70 -0.15 9.93
CA HIS A 77 1.03 0.67 10.94
C HIS A 77 0.45 1.94 10.30
N GLN A 78 -0.80 2.26 10.64
CA GLN A 78 -1.45 3.50 10.21
C GLN A 78 -2.31 4.05 11.36
N GLN A 79 -2.02 5.29 11.77
CA GLN A 79 -2.67 5.96 12.89
C GLN A 79 -2.69 5.08 14.16
N ALA A 80 -3.87 4.77 14.72
CA ALA A 80 -4.03 3.97 15.92
C ALA A 80 -4.28 2.47 15.64
N GLY A 81 -3.88 1.99 14.46
CA GLY A 81 -4.05 0.60 14.07
C GLY A 81 -3.21 0.25 12.86
N PHE A 82 -3.80 -0.46 11.91
CA PHE A 82 -3.09 -0.95 10.74
C PHE A 82 -3.80 -0.55 9.47
N ALA A 83 -3.04 -0.49 8.38
CA ALA A 83 -3.59 -0.53 7.05
C ALA A 83 -2.91 -1.62 6.23
N TYR A 84 -3.64 -2.17 5.27
CA TYR A 84 -3.09 -3.15 4.36
C TYR A 84 -3.61 -2.99 2.94
N ILE A 85 -2.76 -3.38 2.00
CA ILE A 85 -3.01 -3.29 0.56
C ILE A 85 -3.12 -4.68 -0.01
N LEU A 86 -4.19 -4.93 -0.77
CA LEU A 86 -4.47 -6.20 -1.43
C LEU A 86 -5.11 -5.99 -2.80
N ARG A 87 -5.17 -7.05 -3.62
CA ARG A 87 -5.84 -6.98 -4.92
C ARG A 87 -7.33 -6.69 -4.72
N LYS A 88 -7.84 -5.71 -5.46
CA LYS A 88 -9.23 -5.23 -5.36
C LYS A 88 -10.24 -6.35 -5.62
N ASN A 89 -9.96 -7.22 -6.59
CA ASN A 89 -10.84 -8.33 -6.97
C ASN A 89 -11.00 -9.42 -5.89
N VAL A 90 -10.16 -9.45 -4.86
CA VAL A 90 -10.30 -10.37 -3.72
C VAL A 90 -10.67 -9.67 -2.42
N ALA A 91 -10.70 -8.34 -2.39
CA ALA A 91 -10.85 -7.55 -1.18
C ALA A 91 -12.17 -7.82 -0.46
N GLU A 92 -13.30 -7.82 -1.17
CA GLU A 92 -14.62 -8.07 -0.59
C GLU A 92 -14.72 -9.44 0.08
N LYS A 93 -14.26 -10.49 -0.62
CA LYS A 93 -14.27 -11.86 -0.10
C LYS A 93 -13.34 -12.00 1.12
N GLN A 94 -12.13 -11.44 1.02
CA GLN A 94 -11.16 -11.45 2.11
C GLN A 94 -11.72 -10.75 3.36
N LEU A 95 -12.35 -9.58 3.20
CA LEU A 95 -12.97 -8.83 4.28
C LEU A 95 -14.13 -9.59 4.91
N THR A 96 -14.95 -10.25 4.12
CA THR A 96 -16.08 -11.04 4.61
C THR A 96 -15.60 -12.15 5.54
N GLU A 97 -14.59 -12.91 5.11
CA GLU A 97 -14.01 -13.98 5.93
C GLU A 97 -13.25 -13.41 7.14
N LEU A 98 -12.54 -12.28 6.97
CA LEU A 98 -11.82 -11.64 8.07
C LEU A 98 -12.77 -11.05 9.11
N LYS A 99 -13.96 -10.58 8.74
CA LYS A 99 -14.96 -10.01 9.68
C LYS A 99 -15.73 -11.10 10.43
N LYS A 100 -15.85 -12.30 9.87
CA LYS A 100 -16.62 -13.41 10.45
C LYS A 100 -16.20 -13.78 11.88
N TYR A 101 -14.91 -13.64 12.19
CA TYR A 101 -14.37 -13.95 13.52
C TYR A 101 -14.19 -12.71 14.40
N ALA A 102 -14.51 -11.51 13.90
CA ALA A 102 -14.33 -10.25 14.61
C ALA A 102 -15.46 -9.91 15.58
N VAL A 103 -16.51 -10.73 15.66
CA VAL A 103 -17.76 -10.47 16.43
C VAL A 103 -17.50 -10.08 17.89
N PHE A 104 -16.46 -10.62 18.51
CA PHE A 104 -16.10 -10.34 19.91
C PHE A 104 -14.88 -9.42 20.07
N SER A 105 -14.29 -8.96 18.96
CA SER A 105 -13.11 -8.11 18.98
C SER A 105 -13.50 -6.66 18.72
N LYS A 106 -12.93 -5.73 19.48
CA LYS A 106 -13.08 -4.28 19.27
C LYS A 106 -12.19 -3.84 18.12
N VAL A 107 -12.55 -4.27 16.90
CA VAL A 107 -11.87 -3.95 15.64
C VAL A 107 -12.88 -3.58 14.56
N THR A 108 -12.60 -2.53 13.81
CA THR A 108 -13.38 -2.08 12.67
C THR A 108 -12.52 -2.15 11.41
N PHE A 109 -13.05 -2.81 10.38
CA PHE A 109 -12.42 -2.90 9.07
C PHE A 109 -13.19 -2.08 8.04
N THR A 110 -12.50 -1.14 7.41
CA THR A 110 -13.05 -0.21 6.42
C THR A 110 -12.19 -0.24 5.16
N GLU A 111 -12.81 -0.43 4.00
CA GLU A 111 -12.15 -0.16 2.72
C GLU A 111 -12.09 1.35 2.54
N ASN A 112 -10.87 1.89 2.41
CA ASN A 112 -10.65 3.31 2.24
C ASN A 112 -10.64 3.64 0.75
N THR A 113 -11.79 4.11 0.26
CA THR A 113 -11.99 4.50 -1.15
C THR A 113 -11.51 5.90 -1.47
N ASP A 114 -11.20 6.71 -0.45
CA ASP A 114 -10.75 8.10 -0.61
C ASP A 114 -9.22 8.18 -0.77
N ALA A 115 -8.50 7.14 -0.34
CA ALA A 115 -7.07 7.00 -0.55
C ALA A 115 -6.75 6.61 -2.00
N VAL A 116 -5.72 7.25 -2.55
CA VAL A 116 -5.14 6.93 -3.85
C VAL A 116 -3.89 6.08 -3.64
N LEU A 117 -3.78 4.99 -4.38
CA LEU A 117 -2.62 4.11 -4.40
C LEU A 117 -1.82 4.36 -5.68
N LEU A 118 -0.56 4.78 -5.51
CA LEU A 118 0.37 5.02 -6.61
C LEU A 118 1.63 4.17 -6.45
N GLY A 119 2.25 3.83 -7.57
CA GLY A 119 3.60 3.29 -7.63
C GLY A 119 4.54 4.30 -8.27
N LEU A 120 5.73 4.49 -7.72
CA LEU A 120 6.82 5.23 -8.35
C LEU A 120 8.01 4.29 -8.52
N ALA A 121 8.46 4.10 -9.76
CA ALA A 121 9.54 3.19 -10.08
C ALA A 121 10.36 3.71 -11.27
N GLY A 122 11.52 3.08 -11.48
CA GLY A 122 12.42 3.40 -12.59
C GLY A 122 13.54 4.35 -12.20
N GLN A 123 14.33 4.73 -13.21
CA GLN A 123 15.54 5.54 -13.00
C GLN A 123 15.20 6.89 -12.35
N GLY A 124 15.88 7.23 -11.25
CA GLY A 124 15.68 8.50 -10.55
C GLY A 124 14.47 8.56 -9.60
N ALA A 125 13.75 7.45 -9.38
CA ALA A 125 12.55 7.44 -8.53
C ALA A 125 12.76 8.03 -7.13
N ALA A 126 13.84 7.63 -6.43
CA ALA A 126 14.13 8.15 -5.09
C ALA A 126 14.46 9.65 -5.10
N GLN A 127 15.18 10.13 -6.12
CA GLN A 127 15.51 11.56 -6.23
C GLN A 127 14.24 12.39 -6.48
N ALA A 128 13.40 11.94 -7.42
CA ALA A 128 12.15 12.63 -7.73
C ALA A 128 11.17 12.64 -6.55
N LEU A 129 11.15 11.57 -5.74
CA LEU A 129 10.34 11.53 -4.52
C LEU A 129 10.88 12.48 -3.43
N ALA A 130 12.20 12.58 -3.29
CA ALA A 130 12.85 13.46 -2.32
C ALA A 130 12.71 14.96 -2.64
N GLU A 131 12.41 15.32 -3.89
CA GLU A 131 12.04 16.70 -4.25
C GLU A 131 10.64 17.08 -3.74
N PHE A 132 9.78 16.09 -3.52
CA PHE A 132 8.38 16.30 -3.11
C PHE A 132 8.16 16.10 -1.60
N PHE A 133 8.85 15.14 -1.01
CA PHE A 133 8.73 14.80 0.41
C PHE A 133 10.01 15.16 1.18
N PRO A 134 9.90 15.72 2.39
CA PRO A 134 11.08 16.08 3.19
C PRO A 134 11.90 14.86 3.62
N GLU A 135 11.24 13.70 3.75
CA GLU A 135 11.85 12.42 4.08
C GLU A 135 11.22 11.33 3.21
N ILE A 136 12.05 10.38 2.77
CA ILE A 136 11.63 9.22 1.98
C ILE A 136 12.25 7.96 2.59
N PRO A 137 11.60 6.80 2.46
CA PRO A 137 12.18 5.56 2.95
C PRO A 137 13.39 5.18 2.08
N ARG A 138 14.48 4.75 2.72
CA ARG A 138 15.76 4.40 2.09
C ARG A 138 16.16 2.95 2.35
N LYS A 139 15.56 2.30 3.34
CA LYS A 139 15.83 0.90 3.69
C LYS A 139 14.78 -0.02 3.10
N ALA A 140 15.18 -1.27 2.90
CA ALA A 140 14.27 -2.32 2.47
C ALA A 140 13.06 -2.42 3.41
N ASN A 141 11.85 -2.38 2.85
CA ASN A 141 10.58 -2.48 3.57
C ASN A 141 10.25 -1.33 4.54
N GLU A 142 11.00 -0.24 4.49
CA GLU A 142 10.75 0.92 5.35
C GLU A 142 9.49 1.67 4.94
N VAL A 143 8.84 2.27 5.93
CA VAL A 143 7.66 3.11 5.82
C VAL A 143 7.99 4.48 6.40
N VAL A 144 7.79 5.52 5.60
CA VAL A 144 7.83 6.90 6.08
C VAL A 144 6.43 7.50 5.93
N ASN A 145 5.93 8.12 7.00
CA ASN A 145 4.72 8.92 6.95
C ASN A 145 5.06 10.40 6.81
N HIS A 146 4.34 11.10 5.94
CA HIS A 146 4.34 12.55 5.91
C HIS A 146 2.91 13.05 5.68
N GLN A 147 2.33 13.71 6.69
CA GLN A 147 0.94 14.18 6.66
C GLN A 147 -0.03 13.03 6.35
N ASN A 148 -0.77 13.12 5.25
CA ASN A 148 -1.73 12.10 4.79
C ASN A 148 -1.10 11.05 3.87
N SER A 149 0.22 11.09 3.65
CA SER A 149 0.91 10.16 2.76
C SER A 149 1.74 9.13 3.53
N TYR A 150 1.69 7.88 3.07
CA TYR A 150 2.58 6.81 3.51
C TYR A 150 3.40 6.33 2.31
N LEU A 151 4.72 6.33 2.48
CA LEU A 151 5.70 5.93 1.48
C LEU A 151 6.30 4.60 1.91
N LEU A 152 6.06 3.55 1.14
CA LEU A 152 6.54 2.19 1.39
C LEU A 152 7.66 1.86 0.40
N GLN A 153 8.85 1.51 0.90
CA GLN A 153 9.96 1.11 0.04
C GLN A 153 9.88 -0.38 -0.30
N LEU A 154 10.02 -0.71 -1.59
CA LEU A 154 10.19 -2.08 -2.05
C LEU A 154 11.54 -2.23 -2.76
N PRO A 155 12.42 -3.15 -2.30
CA PRO A 155 13.78 -3.25 -2.83
C PRO A 155 13.87 -4.00 -4.17
N LEU A 156 12.85 -4.79 -4.51
CA LEU A 156 12.87 -5.72 -5.65
C LEU A 156 11.72 -5.49 -6.64
N PRO A 157 11.92 -5.81 -7.93
CA PRO A 157 13.18 -6.26 -8.56
C PRO A 157 14.25 -5.16 -8.70
N THR A 158 13.84 -3.91 -8.62
CA THR A 158 14.66 -2.73 -8.39
C THR A 158 13.96 -1.86 -7.35
N GLU A 159 14.65 -0.86 -6.80
CA GLU A 159 14.05 0.10 -5.88
C GLU A 159 12.81 0.75 -6.50
N ARG A 160 11.72 0.73 -5.73
CA ARG A 160 10.45 1.37 -6.07
C ARG A 160 9.68 1.71 -4.81
N PHE A 161 8.73 2.61 -4.96
CA PHE A 161 7.92 3.12 -3.87
C PHE A 161 6.46 2.83 -4.14
N LEU A 162 5.76 2.33 -3.12
CA LEU A 162 4.31 2.36 -3.08
C LEU A 162 3.90 3.56 -2.24
N ILE A 163 3.03 4.40 -2.79
CA ILE A 163 2.57 5.64 -2.17
C ILE A 163 1.08 5.48 -1.90
N VAL A 164 0.69 5.64 -0.63
CA VAL A 164 -0.70 5.79 -0.21
C VAL A 164 -0.89 7.27 0.11
N THR A 165 -1.85 7.94 -0.52
CA THR A 165 -2.02 9.40 -0.33
C THR A 165 -3.44 9.87 -0.64
N ASP A 166 -3.75 11.14 -0.37
CA ASP A 166 -5.00 11.77 -0.82
C ASP A 166 -4.98 12.20 -2.30
N GLU A 167 -6.16 12.50 -2.84
CA GLU A 167 -6.35 12.90 -4.24
C GLU A 167 -5.59 14.18 -4.59
N GLU A 168 -5.49 15.13 -3.66
CA GLU A 168 -4.77 16.39 -3.87
C GLU A 168 -3.28 16.15 -4.11
N THR A 169 -2.65 15.37 -3.24
CA THR A 169 -1.24 15.04 -3.33
C THR A 169 -0.95 14.15 -4.54
N ALA A 170 -1.85 13.20 -4.85
CA ALA A 170 -1.75 12.38 -6.04
C ALA A 170 -1.74 13.21 -7.32
N LYS A 171 -2.63 14.21 -7.43
CA LYS A 171 -2.65 15.15 -8.57
C LYS A 171 -1.37 15.95 -8.66
N LYS A 172 -0.86 16.47 -7.54
CA LYS A 172 0.41 17.21 -7.49
C LYS A 172 1.58 16.34 -7.98
N LEU A 173 1.70 15.11 -7.48
CA LEU A 173 2.71 14.14 -7.94
C LEU A 173 2.60 13.89 -9.44
N ALA A 174 1.40 13.68 -9.96
CA ALA A 174 1.17 13.44 -11.38
C ALA A 174 1.49 14.65 -12.28
N THR A 175 1.40 15.88 -11.75
CA THR A 175 1.77 17.10 -12.50
C THR A 175 3.26 17.41 -12.45
N THR A 176 3.95 17.04 -11.35
CA THR A 176 5.35 17.38 -11.12
C THR A 176 6.30 16.30 -11.63
N LEU A 177 5.94 15.03 -11.46
CA LEU A 177 6.73 13.92 -11.97
C LEU A 177 6.46 13.76 -13.47
N PRO A 178 7.50 13.74 -14.32
CA PRO A 178 7.31 13.70 -15.76
C PRO A 178 6.53 12.43 -16.15
N ALA A 179 5.33 12.62 -16.69
CA ALA A 179 4.75 11.62 -17.58
C ALA A 179 5.62 11.65 -18.84
N GLU A 180 6.33 10.57 -19.15
CA GLU A 180 7.09 10.53 -20.40
C GLU A 180 6.17 10.81 -21.58
N ASN A 181 6.37 12.00 -22.17
CA ASN A 181 6.06 12.33 -23.54
C ASN A 181 7.07 11.60 -24.42
N GLN A 182 6.73 10.37 -24.83
CA GLN A 182 7.22 9.74 -26.04
C GLN A 182 6.06 9.01 -26.70
#